data_AF-A0A2T1C5I8-F1
#
_entry.id   AF-A0A2T1C5I8-F1
#
_cell.length_a   1.000
_cell.length_b   1.000
_cell.length_c   1.000
_cell.angle_alpha   90.00
_cell.angle_beta   90.00
_cell.angle_gamma   90.00
#
_symmetry.space_group_name_H-M   'P 1'
#
loop_
_entity.id
_entity.type
_entity.pdbx_description
1 polymer ?
#
loop_
_entity_poly.entity_id
_entity_poly.type
_entity_poly.pdbx_seq_one_letter_code
_entity_poly.pdbx_strand_id
1 'polypeptide(L)'
;MLDEKRNTQPDEGIFDSALANQRPVSETFFIDFSADQTIAQNLHQSDEAVQRRIRQFMEDAKSPTQFLFDFQTYGNDCDEEVRADLSLGGIAAIDSTDVLPVTDLMNTSFYTVGVGCITSQNRYAPEVVLTTTNTRYARPDEITANDENLWNLCDDLDNARQTKGSWATTFREYQEREIAINCEQKTVLLDGPVFTQNLITQHSGRELYSEMMQTGKRFIGVIKDLGSSWAISKWTAMSLERGEGFVLCPIQEQYQRRFGDNRSINNWIGSLSGQYVRVVYRPAEKAFAFECALADLSYAVSFLRQDASPTINHEIPLLLETVDWHLRGSNNSQAIKHSFISEIQRNNYRMGVDITNEGNYR
;
A
#
# COMPACT_ATOMS: atom_id res chain seq x y z
N MET A 1 -13.22 -12.50 -33.68
CA MET A 1 -14.55 -12.57 -33.03
C MET A 1 -14.71 -13.96 -32.44
N LEU A 2 -14.30 -14.13 -31.20
CA LEU A 2 -14.65 -15.26 -30.35
C LEU A 2 -14.88 -14.64 -28.98
N ASP A 3 -16.12 -14.76 -28.51
CA ASP A 3 -16.62 -14.21 -27.26
C ASP A 3 -15.77 -14.64 -26.06
N GLU A 4 -15.13 -13.67 -25.41
CA GLU A 4 -14.67 -13.79 -24.05
C GLU A 4 -15.88 -13.88 -23.12
N LYS A 5 -16.37 -15.11 -22.86
CA LYS A 5 -17.13 -15.37 -21.65
C LYS A 5 -16.17 -15.23 -20.46
N ARG A 6 -16.04 -14.00 -19.95
CA ARG A 6 -15.65 -13.78 -18.56
C ARG A 6 -16.65 -14.56 -17.71
N ASN A 7 -16.18 -15.65 -17.13
CA ASN A 7 -16.95 -16.46 -16.21
C ASN A 7 -16.98 -15.72 -14.86
N THR A 8 -17.71 -14.59 -14.80
CA THR A 8 -18.20 -14.08 -13.52
C THR A 8 -19.29 -15.04 -13.10
N GLN A 9 -18.96 -15.97 -12.19
CA GLN A 9 -20.01 -16.66 -11.45
C GLN A 9 -20.93 -15.59 -10.85
N PRO A 10 -22.26 -15.70 -10.98
CA PRO A 10 -23.16 -14.77 -10.32
C PRO A 10 -22.90 -14.73 -8.81
N ASP A 11 -23.08 -13.57 -8.18
CA ASP A 11 -23.06 -13.34 -6.72
C ASP A 11 -24.22 -14.09 -6.03
N GLU A 12 -24.36 -15.40 -6.27
CA GLU A 12 -25.43 -16.22 -5.74
C GLU A 12 -25.31 -16.25 -4.20
N GLY A 13 -26.19 -15.49 -3.55
CA GLY A 13 -26.46 -15.60 -2.12
C GLY A 13 -26.11 -14.41 -1.24
N ILE A 14 -25.23 -13.47 -1.61
CA ILE A 14 -24.91 -12.33 -0.71
C ILE A 14 -26.05 -11.31 -0.68
N PHE A 15 -26.50 -10.86 -1.85
CA PHE A 15 -27.63 -9.94 -1.93
C PHE A 15 -28.93 -10.61 -1.49
N ASP A 16 -29.15 -11.87 -1.85
CA ASP A 16 -30.30 -12.64 -1.38
C ASP A 16 -30.27 -12.86 0.14
N SER A 17 -29.09 -13.08 0.73
CA SER A 17 -28.91 -13.12 2.18
C SER A 17 -29.20 -11.76 2.83
N ALA A 18 -28.75 -10.65 2.21
CA ALA A 18 -29.08 -9.31 2.69
C ALA A 18 -30.60 -9.06 2.66
N LEU A 19 -31.28 -9.49 1.59
CA LEU A 19 -32.74 -9.43 1.47
C LEU A 19 -33.44 -10.35 2.47
N ALA A 20 -32.94 -11.56 2.70
CA ALA A 20 -33.50 -12.51 3.67
C ALA A 20 -33.36 -12.01 5.12
N ASN A 21 -32.29 -11.26 5.39
CA ASN A 21 -32.00 -10.67 6.71
C ASN A 21 -32.52 -9.23 6.85
N GLN A 22 -33.22 -8.69 5.85
CA GLN A 22 -33.75 -7.33 5.91
C GLN A 22 -34.78 -7.21 7.05
N ARG A 23 -34.64 -6.18 7.88
CA ARG A 23 -35.60 -5.87 8.95
C ARG A 23 -36.22 -4.49 8.69
N PRO A 24 -37.55 -4.38 8.57
CA PRO A 24 -38.19 -3.08 8.44
C PRO A 24 -38.02 -2.29 9.75
N VAL A 25 -37.50 -1.08 9.67
CA VAL A 25 -37.39 -0.17 10.82
C VAL A 25 -38.68 0.65 10.88
N SER A 26 -39.47 0.49 11.95
CA SER A 26 -40.78 1.13 12.06
C SER A 26 -40.78 2.52 12.71
N GLU A 27 -39.71 2.97 13.39
CA GLU A 27 -39.63 4.32 13.97
C GLU A 27 -38.19 4.89 13.98
N THR A 28 -38.08 6.20 13.69
CA THR A 28 -36.95 7.18 13.80
C THR A 28 -35.49 6.74 13.58
N PHE A 29 -34.73 7.60 12.89
CA PHE A 29 -33.30 7.49 12.50
C PHE A 29 -32.26 7.24 13.63
N PHE A 30 -32.67 6.97 14.87
CA PHE A 30 -31.79 6.67 16.00
C PHE A 30 -32.01 5.21 16.46
N ILE A 31 -31.43 4.27 15.71
CA ILE A 31 -31.34 2.86 16.11
C ILE A 31 -30.00 2.67 16.81
N ASP A 32 -30.02 2.21 18.06
CA ASP A 32 -28.83 1.73 18.74
C ASP A 32 -28.57 0.26 18.36
N PHE A 33 -27.74 0.06 17.33
CA PHE A 33 -27.35 -1.28 16.85
C PHE A 33 -26.51 -2.06 17.86
N SER A 34 -25.95 -1.41 18.90
CA SER A 34 -25.18 -2.11 19.93
C SER A 34 -26.08 -2.91 20.89
N ALA A 35 -27.37 -2.58 20.95
CA ALA A 35 -28.36 -3.27 21.77
C ALA A 35 -29.03 -4.48 21.06
N ASP A 36 -28.81 -4.65 19.75
CA ASP A 36 -29.34 -5.80 19.00
C ASP A 36 -28.50 -7.05 19.28
N GLN A 37 -28.86 -7.75 20.36
CA GLN A 37 -28.20 -8.98 20.80
C GLN A 37 -28.16 -10.07 19.72
N THR A 38 -29.11 -10.07 18.78
CA THR A 38 -29.14 -11.08 17.71
C THR A 38 -28.07 -10.83 16.65
N ILE A 39 -27.79 -9.57 16.32
CA ILE A 39 -26.70 -9.20 15.40
C ILE A 39 -25.35 -9.52 16.04
N ALA A 40 -25.16 -9.11 17.30
CA ALA A 40 -23.93 -9.38 18.04
C ALA A 40 -23.64 -10.89 18.19
N GLN A 41 -24.66 -11.69 18.51
CA GLN A 41 -24.54 -13.15 18.64
C GLN A 41 -24.25 -13.84 17.30
N ASN A 42 -24.91 -13.44 16.21
CA ASN A 42 -24.69 -14.03 14.89
C ASN A 42 -23.29 -13.73 14.35
N LEU A 43 -22.81 -12.49 14.51
CA LEU A 43 -21.44 -12.10 14.15
C LEU A 43 -20.43 -12.92 14.95
N HIS A 44 -20.64 -13.04 16.26
CA HIS A 44 -19.73 -13.76 17.15
C HIS A 44 -19.61 -15.25 16.77
N GLN A 45 -20.73 -15.95 16.52
CA GLN A 45 -20.68 -17.39 16.20
C GLN A 45 -20.03 -17.70 14.85
N SER A 46 -20.32 -16.90 13.82
CA SER A 46 -19.76 -17.11 12.47
C SER A 46 -18.28 -16.76 12.44
N ASP A 47 -17.90 -15.59 12.94
CA ASP A 47 -16.53 -15.11 12.85
C ASP A 47 -15.59 -15.91 13.74
N GLU A 48 -16.02 -16.35 14.92
CA GLU A 48 -15.24 -17.25 15.77
C GLU A 48 -15.00 -18.61 15.12
N ALA A 49 -15.97 -19.14 14.35
CA ALA A 49 -15.79 -20.41 13.65
C ALA A 49 -14.72 -20.28 12.55
N VAL A 50 -14.75 -19.18 11.79
CA VAL A 50 -13.72 -18.88 10.78
C VAL A 50 -12.36 -18.66 11.44
N GLN A 51 -12.30 -17.85 12.50
CA GLN A 51 -11.07 -17.56 13.24
C GLN A 51 -10.43 -18.84 13.81
N ARG A 52 -11.21 -19.72 14.44
CA ARG A 52 -10.75 -21.01 14.96
C ARG A 52 -10.22 -21.91 13.84
N ARG A 53 -10.90 -21.94 12.69
CA ARG A 53 -10.46 -22.75 11.55
C ARG A 53 -9.13 -22.24 10.99
N ILE A 54 -8.97 -20.93 10.90
CA ILE A 54 -7.73 -20.30 10.43
C ILE A 54 -6.60 -20.52 11.43
N ARG A 55 -6.87 -20.41 12.74
CA ARG A 55 -5.90 -20.76 13.79
C ARG A 55 -5.40 -22.20 13.62
N GLN A 56 -6.31 -23.16 13.44
CA GLN A 56 -5.92 -24.55 13.22
C GLN A 56 -5.02 -24.73 11.98
N PHE A 57 -5.34 -24.05 10.87
CA PHE A 57 -4.47 -24.08 9.69
C PHE A 57 -3.07 -23.51 9.96
N MET A 58 -2.97 -22.48 10.80
CA MET A 58 -1.69 -21.88 11.17
C MET A 58 -0.84 -22.81 12.04
N GLU A 59 -1.46 -23.48 13.01
CA GLU A 59 -0.79 -24.46 13.89
C GLU A 59 -0.34 -25.71 13.13
N ASP A 60 -1.13 -26.15 12.15
CA ASP A 60 -0.81 -27.30 11.30
C ASP A 60 0.26 -26.97 10.24
N ALA A 61 0.53 -25.69 9.96
CA ALA A 61 1.48 -25.26 8.95
C ALA A 61 2.94 -25.48 9.39
N LYS A 62 3.65 -26.34 8.66
CA LYS A 62 5.05 -26.73 8.96
C LYS A 62 5.97 -26.62 7.74
N SER A 63 5.60 -25.78 6.78
CA SER A 63 6.41 -25.62 5.57
C SER A 63 7.44 -24.51 5.74
N PRO A 64 8.57 -24.54 5.01
CA PRO A 64 9.58 -23.46 5.09
C PRO A 64 9.06 -22.07 4.71
N THR A 65 7.95 -21.99 3.96
CA THR A 65 7.36 -20.75 3.45
C THR A 65 6.03 -20.40 4.09
N GLN A 66 5.58 -21.20 5.07
CA GLN A 66 4.33 -21.01 5.79
C GLN A 66 4.41 -21.76 7.12
N PHE A 67 4.55 -20.99 8.21
CA PHE A 67 4.73 -21.51 9.56
C PHE A 67 4.46 -20.42 10.61
N LEU A 68 4.07 -20.87 11.81
CA LEU A 68 3.92 -20.06 13.02
C LEU A 68 5.24 -20.03 13.80
N PHE A 69 5.57 -18.88 14.40
CA PHE A 69 6.76 -18.72 15.23
C PHE A 69 6.56 -17.68 16.34
N ASP A 70 7.37 -17.77 17.38
CA ASP A 70 7.46 -16.75 18.44
C ASP A 70 8.40 -15.63 17.99
N PHE A 71 7.85 -14.42 17.84
CA PHE A 71 8.57 -13.26 17.35
C PHE A 71 9.66 -12.80 18.33
N GLN A 72 9.52 -13.07 19.63
CA GLN A 72 10.48 -12.65 20.64
C GLN A 72 11.77 -13.48 20.64
N THR A 73 11.73 -14.69 20.08
CA THR A 73 12.88 -15.61 20.07
C THR A 73 13.40 -15.93 18.68
N TYR A 74 12.61 -15.68 17.64
CA TYR A 74 13.02 -15.88 16.26
C TYR A 74 14.08 -14.84 15.83
N GLY A 75 15.10 -15.30 15.10
CA GLY A 75 16.15 -14.44 14.53
C GLY A 75 17.15 -13.84 15.54
N ASN A 76 17.21 -14.34 16.78
CA ASN A 76 18.14 -13.86 17.81
C ASN A 76 19.62 -14.00 17.39
N ASP A 77 19.91 -14.91 16.48
CA ASP A 77 21.23 -15.08 15.85
C ASP A 77 21.67 -13.88 15.01
N CYS A 78 20.74 -13.03 14.56
CA CYS A 78 21.02 -11.79 13.83
C CYS A 78 21.16 -10.55 14.74
N ASP A 79 20.96 -10.67 16.06
CA ASP A 79 20.84 -9.49 16.93
C ASP A 79 22.08 -8.60 16.95
N GLU A 80 23.28 -9.19 16.92
CA GLU A 80 24.54 -8.45 16.90
C GLU A 80 24.76 -7.71 15.57
N GLU A 81 24.47 -8.36 14.44
CA GLU A 81 24.56 -7.76 13.09
C GLU A 81 23.60 -6.57 12.98
N VAL A 82 22.32 -6.79 13.32
CA VAL A 82 21.28 -5.77 13.27
C VAL A 82 21.62 -4.57 14.17
N ARG A 83 22.12 -4.81 15.38
CA ARG A 83 22.50 -3.74 16.31
C ARG A 83 23.65 -2.90 15.75
N ALA A 84 24.63 -3.55 15.14
CA ALA A 84 25.74 -2.86 14.48
C ALA A 84 25.22 -2.00 13.33
N ASP A 85 24.43 -2.57 12.41
CA ASP A 85 23.87 -1.86 11.26
C ASP A 85 22.98 -0.69 11.69
N LEU A 86 22.12 -0.88 12.69
CA LEU A 86 21.34 0.21 13.30
C LEU A 86 22.25 1.30 13.84
N SER A 87 23.26 0.97 14.63
CA SER A 87 24.13 1.97 15.26
C SER A 87 24.99 2.75 14.26
N LEU A 88 25.39 2.11 13.15
CA LEU A 88 26.25 2.69 12.12
C LEU A 88 25.47 3.40 11.00
N GLY A 89 24.13 3.36 11.02
CA GLY A 89 23.30 3.92 9.95
C GLY A 89 23.29 3.06 8.67
N GLY A 90 23.54 1.76 8.80
CA GLY A 90 23.49 0.78 7.71
C GLY A 90 22.07 0.40 7.25
N ILE A 91 21.04 0.91 7.95
CA ILE A 91 19.62 0.71 7.64
C ILE A 91 18.99 2.07 7.30
N ALA A 92 18.32 2.14 6.16
CA ALA A 92 17.52 3.30 5.74
C ALA A 92 16.04 3.01 5.88
N ALA A 93 15.25 3.98 6.35
CA ALA A 93 13.80 4.02 6.30
C ALA A 93 13.37 5.07 5.29
N ILE A 94 12.46 4.67 4.42
CA ILE A 94 11.95 5.48 3.31
C ILE A 94 10.44 5.58 3.44
N ASP A 95 9.98 6.80 3.33
CA ASP A 95 8.57 7.16 3.27
C ASP A 95 8.43 8.38 2.35
N SER A 96 7.21 8.73 2.00
CA SER A 96 6.93 9.85 1.13
C SER A 96 5.68 10.62 1.53
N THR A 97 5.58 11.85 1.04
CA THR A 97 4.42 12.70 1.26
C THR A 97 4.10 13.52 0.03
N ASP A 98 2.84 13.89 -0.10
CA ASP A 98 2.38 14.79 -1.16
C ASP A 98 2.82 16.22 -0.79
N VAL A 99 3.73 16.79 -1.59
CA VAL A 99 4.19 18.18 -1.44
C VAL A 99 3.31 19.12 -2.24
N LEU A 100 2.93 18.72 -3.44
CA LEU A 100 1.82 19.28 -4.20
C LEU A 100 0.85 18.14 -4.47
N PRO A 101 -0.31 18.07 -3.79
CA PRO A 101 -1.32 17.06 -4.07
C PRO A 101 -1.80 17.20 -5.51
N VAL A 102 -2.39 16.12 -6.03
CA VAL A 102 -2.93 16.10 -7.40
C VAL A 102 -3.80 17.33 -7.61
N THR A 103 -3.35 18.16 -8.53
CA THR A 103 -4.02 19.41 -8.89
C THR A 103 -4.46 19.27 -10.32
N ASP A 104 -5.73 18.92 -10.48
CA ASP A 104 -6.36 18.70 -11.77
C ASP A 104 -6.75 20.05 -12.39
N LEU A 105 -6.29 20.25 -13.62
CA LEU A 105 -6.73 21.29 -14.52
C LEU A 105 -7.52 20.66 -15.67
N MET A 106 -7.97 21.47 -16.62
CA MET A 106 -8.85 21.05 -17.72
C MET A 106 -8.32 19.85 -18.55
N ASN A 107 -7.02 19.78 -18.86
CA ASN A 107 -6.45 18.67 -19.65
C ASN A 107 -5.12 18.14 -19.05
N THR A 108 -4.78 18.55 -17.83
CA THR A 108 -3.48 18.23 -17.24
C THR A 108 -3.61 18.18 -15.73
N SER A 109 -2.84 17.30 -15.12
CA SER A 109 -2.72 17.25 -13.66
C SER A 109 -1.27 17.40 -13.26
N PHE A 110 -1.05 18.14 -12.20
CA PHE A 110 0.25 18.34 -11.59
C PHE A 110 0.32 17.61 -10.26
N TYR A 111 1.48 17.05 -9.96
CA TYR A 111 1.74 16.35 -8.72
C TYR A 111 3.21 16.52 -8.33
N THR A 112 3.48 16.71 -7.04
CA THR A 112 4.85 16.68 -6.51
C THR A 112 4.87 15.84 -5.26
N VAL A 113 5.80 14.89 -5.23
CA VAL A 113 6.08 14.02 -4.10
C VAL A 113 7.41 14.42 -3.47
N GLY A 114 7.48 14.41 -2.15
CA GLY A 114 8.73 14.41 -1.41
C GLY A 114 8.98 13.03 -0.82
N VAL A 115 10.15 12.44 -1.10
CA VAL A 115 10.58 11.15 -0.56
C VAL A 115 11.71 11.39 0.43
N GLY A 116 11.52 10.98 1.67
CA GLY A 116 12.52 11.08 2.74
C GLY A 116 13.31 9.79 2.87
N CYS A 117 14.60 9.90 3.14
CA CYS A 117 15.47 8.77 3.47
C CYS A 117 16.19 9.03 4.80
N ILE A 118 15.85 8.24 5.83
CA ILE A 118 16.41 8.37 7.18
C ILE A 118 17.16 7.12 7.60
N THR A 119 18.28 7.32 8.26
CA THR A 119 19.05 6.35 9.02
C THR A 119 19.14 6.84 10.47
N SER A 120 19.66 6.01 11.37
CA SER A 120 19.97 6.44 12.73
C SER A 120 20.94 7.63 12.81
N GLN A 121 21.78 7.82 11.78
CA GLN A 121 22.82 8.85 11.74
C GLN A 121 22.32 10.22 11.27
N ASN A 122 21.37 10.26 10.33
CA ASN A 122 20.82 11.51 9.78
C ASN A 122 19.38 11.80 10.25
N ARG A 123 18.86 11.06 11.23
CA ARG A 123 17.47 11.20 11.72
C ARG A 123 17.02 12.59 12.15
N TYR A 124 17.95 13.51 12.46
CA TYR A 124 17.62 14.89 12.84
C TYR A 124 17.60 15.86 11.66
N ALA A 125 18.15 15.45 10.52
CA ALA A 125 18.25 16.23 9.29
C ALA A 125 18.13 15.28 8.08
N PRO A 126 16.92 14.73 7.84
CA PRO A 126 16.68 13.83 6.71
C PRO A 126 17.04 14.47 5.38
N GLU A 127 17.56 13.66 4.47
CA GLU A 127 17.56 14.01 3.07
C GLU A 127 16.16 13.78 2.51
N VAL A 128 15.63 14.80 1.81
CA VAL A 128 14.32 14.74 1.16
C VAL A 128 14.50 15.09 -0.31
N VAL A 129 14.15 14.16 -1.19
CA VAL A 129 14.17 14.36 -2.63
C VAL A 129 12.78 14.77 -3.09
N LEU A 130 12.69 15.87 -3.82
CA LEU A 130 11.44 16.37 -4.38
C LEU A 130 11.37 16.01 -5.87
N THR A 131 10.32 15.30 -6.26
CA THR A 131 10.07 14.96 -7.66
C THR A 131 8.71 15.53 -8.09
N THR A 132 8.74 16.40 -9.09
CA THR A 132 7.53 16.97 -9.71
C THR A 132 7.24 16.27 -11.02
N THR A 133 5.96 16.01 -11.29
CA THR A 133 5.50 15.45 -12.54
C THR A 133 4.20 16.12 -13.00
N ASN A 134 3.91 15.98 -14.29
CA ASN A 134 2.61 16.28 -14.83
C ASN A 134 2.15 15.17 -15.76
N THR A 135 0.85 15.02 -15.89
CA THR A 135 0.24 14.11 -16.85
C THR A 135 -0.80 14.85 -17.65
N ARG A 136 -0.85 14.58 -18.95
CA ARG A 136 -1.85 15.14 -19.86
C ARG A 136 -2.89 14.08 -20.16
N TYR A 137 -4.16 14.46 -20.16
CA TYR A 137 -5.25 13.53 -20.43
C TYR A 137 -5.44 13.30 -21.93
N ALA A 138 -5.17 14.31 -22.76
CA ALA A 138 -5.16 14.21 -24.22
C ALA A 138 -3.96 14.97 -24.83
N ARG A 139 -3.36 14.44 -25.91
CA ARG A 139 -2.28 15.12 -26.65
C ARG A 139 -2.87 16.08 -27.70
N PRO A 140 -2.32 17.31 -27.86
CA PRO A 140 -2.82 18.27 -28.85
C PRO A 140 -2.95 17.68 -30.26
N ASP A 141 -1.96 16.89 -30.68
CA ASP A 141 -1.90 16.30 -32.03
C ASP A 141 -2.93 15.17 -32.22
N GLU A 142 -3.33 14.50 -31.14
CA GLU A 142 -4.38 13.47 -31.13
C GLU A 142 -5.79 14.10 -31.09
N ILE A 143 -5.92 15.28 -30.48
CA ILE A 143 -7.18 16.05 -30.43
C ILE A 143 -7.54 16.57 -31.84
N THR A 144 -6.57 17.05 -32.61
CA THR A 144 -6.78 17.58 -33.98
C THR A 144 -7.17 16.53 -35.02
N ALA A 145 -7.05 15.24 -34.72
CA ALA A 145 -7.37 14.17 -35.67
C ALA A 145 -8.84 13.68 -35.58
N ASN A 146 -9.56 14.00 -34.50
CA ASN A 146 -10.91 13.50 -34.18
C ASN A 146 -11.95 14.62 -34.09
N ASP A 147 -11.89 15.60 -34.99
CA ASP A 147 -12.68 16.85 -35.01
C ASP A 147 -14.22 16.70 -35.14
N GLU A 148 -14.80 15.50 -35.10
CA GLU A 148 -16.22 15.31 -35.43
C GLU A 148 -17.20 15.38 -34.24
N ASN A 149 -16.76 15.22 -32.98
CA ASN A 149 -17.70 15.22 -31.85
C ASN A 149 -17.11 15.70 -30.51
N LEU A 150 -17.49 16.91 -30.10
CA LEU A 150 -17.18 17.50 -28.79
C LEU A 150 -17.52 16.58 -27.61
N TRP A 151 -18.62 15.83 -27.71
CA TRP A 151 -19.05 14.91 -26.65
C TRP A 151 -18.04 13.78 -26.45
N ASN A 152 -17.51 13.21 -27.53
CA ASN A 152 -16.50 12.16 -27.44
C ASN A 152 -15.21 12.67 -26.80
N LEU A 153 -14.78 13.89 -27.14
CA LEU A 153 -13.61 14.51 -26.51
C LEU A 153 -13.83 14.72 -25.00
N CYS A 154 -15.00 15.21 -24.60
CA CYS A 154 -15.33 15.39 -23.19
C CYS A 154 -15.41 14.04 -22.45
N ASP A 155 -16.06 13.04 -23.03
CA ASP A 155 -16.16 11.69 -22.48
C ASP A 155 -14.78 11.03 -22.35
N ASP A 156 -13.89 11.21 -23.33
CA ASP A 156 -12.52 10.70 -23.28
C ASP A 156 -11.71 11.37 -22.15
N LEU A 157 -11.87 12.68 -21.95
CA LEU A 157 -11.24 13.40 -20.84
C LEU A 157 -11.79 12.94 -19.48
N ASP A 158 -13.09 12.76 -19.35
CA ASP A 158 -13.72 12.29 -18.11
C ASP A 158 -13.37 10.82 -17.83
N ASN A 159 -13.36 9.97 -18.84
CA ASN A 159 -12.88 8.60 -18.74
C ASN A 159 -11.41 8.56 -18.36
N ALA A 160 -10.55 9.39 -18.95
CA ALA A 160 -9.13 9.46 -18.59
C ALA A 160 -8.91 9.87 -17.12
N ARG A 161 -9.83 10.67 -16.55
CA ARG A 161 -9.84 11.03 -15.12
C ARG A 161 -10.38 9.91 -14.23
N GLN A 162 -11.47 9.24 -14.62
CA GLN A 162 -12.15 8.21 -13.81
C GLN A 162 -11.50 6.83 -13.87
N THR A 163 -10.98 6.41 -15.02
CA THR A 163 -10.51 5.03 -15.27
C THR A 163 -9.08 4.77 -14.78
N LYS A 164 -8.34 5.81 -14.41
CA LYS A 164 -6.96 5.69 -13.94
C LYS A 164 -6.96 5.80 -12.42
N GLY A 165 -7.08 4.67 -11.73
CA GLY A 165 -6.82 4.59 -10.29
C GLY A 165 -5.56 5.40 -9.93
N SER A 166 -5.62 6.13 -8.80
CA SER A 166 -4.69 7.20 -8.42
C SER A 166 -3.26 7.02 -8.96
N TRP A 167 -3.01 7.57 -10.16
CA TRP A 167 -1.71 7.50 -10.82
C TRP A 167 -0.63 8.17 -9.95
N ALA A 168 -1.05 9.14 -9.12
CA ALA A 168 -0.22 9.80 -8.13
C ALA A 168 0.24 8.83 -7.04
N THR A 169 -0.62 7.95 -6.54
CA THR A 169 -0.22 6.88 -5.60
C THR A 169 0.81 5.95 -6.25
N THR A 170 0.57 5.55 -7.51
CA THR A 170 1.53 4.70 -8.24
C THR A 170 2.87 5.42 -8.45
N PHE A 171 2.84 6.70 -8.81
CA PHE A 171 4.03 7.52 -9.01
C PHE A 171 4.81 7.72 -7.70
N ARG A 172 4.10 7.95 -6.60
CA ARG A 172 4.69 8.07 -5.27
C ARG A 172 5.41 6.79 -4.84
N GLU A 173 4.72 5.64 -4.97
CA GLU A 173 5.32 4.34 -4.69
C GLU A 173 6.53 4.06 -5.60
N TYR A 174 6.48 4.50 -6.87
CA TYR A 174 7.61 4.39 -7.81
C TYR A 174 8.82 5.17 -7.29
N GLN A 175 8.63 6.45 -6.91
CA GLN A 175 9.69 7.31 -6.42
C GLN A 175 10.30 6.79 -5.10
N GLU A 176 9.49 6.23 -4.20
CA GLU A 176 10.00 5.56 -3.00
C GLU A 176 10.96 4.41 -3.35
N ARG A 177 10.60 3.55 -4.32
CA ARG A 177 11.46 2.42 -4.72
C ARG A 177 12.69 2.88 -5.49
N GLU A 178 12.59 3.95 -6.27
CA GLU A 178 13.75 4.55 -6.95
C GLU A 178 14.78 5.08 -5.94
N ILE A 179 14.35 5.78 -4.89
CA ILE A 179 15.24 6.20 -3.79
C ILE A 179 15.78 4.99 -3.02
N ALA A 180 14.96 3.96 -2.81
CA ALA A 180 15.38 2.73 -2.14
C ALA A 180 16.51 1.99 -2.88
N ILE A 181 16.42 1.93 -4.21
CA ILE A 181 17.46 1.36 -5.07
C ILE A 181 18.75 2.18 -4.96
N ASN A 182 18.63 3.51 -5.01
CA ASN A 182 19.78 4.40 -5.14
C ASN A 182 20.47 4.79 -3.82
N CYS A 183 19.83 4.58 -2.66
CA CYS A 183 20.46 4.86 -1.37
C CYS A 183 21.74 4.01 -1.15
N GLU A 184 22.61 4.39 -0.21
CA GLU A 184 23.86 3.65 0.03
C GLU A 184 23.65 2.42 0.95
N GLN A 185 22.58 2.41 1.73
CA GLN A 185 22.32 1.41 2.76
C GLN A 185 22.02 0.02 2.17
N LYS A 186 22.55 -1.03 2.80
CA LYS A 186 22.32 -2.41 2.37
C LYS A 186 20.96 -2.94 2.77
N THR A 187 20.37 -2.39 3.83
CA THR A 187 19.03 -2.72 4.31
C THR A 187 18.15 -1.50 4.17
N VAL A 188 16.99 -1.67 3.55
CA VAL A 188 16.02 -0.61 3.29
C VAL A 188 14.66 -1.03 3.80
N LEU A 189 14.07 -0.15 4.60
CA LEU A 189 12.76 -0.25 5.20
C LEU A 189 11.80 0.68 4.46
N LEU A 190 10.69 0.14 3.96
CA LEU A 190 9.68 0.87 3.20
C LEU A 190 8.40 0.98 4.02
N ASP A 191 7.75 2.15 4.00
CA ASP A 191 6.36 2.24 4.47
C ASP A 191 5.41 1.59 3.43
N GLY A 192 4.70 0.55 3.84
CA GLY A 192 3.90 -0.30 2.97
C GLY A 192 4.62 -1.56 2.45
N PRO A 193 3.95 -2.36 1.60
CA PRO A 193 4.49 -3.63 1.12
C PRO A 193 5.70 -3.41 0.20
N VAL A 194 6.60 -4.40 0.10
CA VAL A 194 7.73 -4.34 -0.84
C VAL A 194 7.21 -4.23 -2.26
N PHE A 195 6.25 -5.09 -2.59
CA PHE A 195 5.58 -5.10 -3.88
C PHE A 195 4.17 -4.51 -3.75
N THR A 196 3.81 -3.58 -4.62
CA THR A 196 2.48 -2.95 -4.63
C THR A 196 1.71 -3.40 -5.85
N GLN A 197 0.39 -3.56 -5.70
CA GLN A 197 -0.48 -3.91 -6.83
C GLN A 197 -0.40 -2.85 -7.94
N ASN A 198 -0.34 -1.58 -7.56
CA ASN A 198 -0.27 -0.45 -8.48
C ASN A 198 0.95 -0.58 -9.40
N LEU A 199 2.16 -0.74 -8.85
CA LEU A 199 3.38 -0.86 -9.65
C LEU A 199 3.44 -2.16 -10.46
N ILE A 200 3.00 -3.29 -9.90
CA ILE A 200 3.01 -4.58 -10.63
C ILE A 200 2.16 -4.50 -11.91
N THR A 201 1.05 -3.75 -11.90
CA THR A 201 0.20 -3.62 -13.10
C THR A 201 0.85 -2.78 -14.20
N GLN A 202 1.79 -1.90 -13.86
CA GLN A 202 2.50 -1.06 -14.82
C GLN A 202 3.76 -1.74 -15.35
N HIS A 203 4.08 -1.54 -16.63
CA HIS A 203 5.31 -2.09 -17.22
C HIS A 203 6.56 -1.52 -16.54
N SER A 204 6.63 -0.19 -16.40
CA SER A 204 7.73 0.51 -15.73
C SER A 204 7.88 0.11 -14.26
N GLY A 205 6.77 -0.17 -13.56
CA GLY A 205 6.83 -0.66 -12.18
C GLY A 205 7.44 -2.06 -12.08
N ARG A 206 7.14 -2.95 -13.03
CA ARG A 206 7.79 -4.28 -13.10
C ARG A 206 9.28 -4.19 -13.43
N GLU A 207 9.69 -3.25 -14.30
CA GLU A 207 11.10 -2.99 -14.60
C GLU A 207 11.85 -2.48 -13.35
N LEU A 208 11.26 -1.52 -12.63
CA LEU A 208 11.82 -0.99 -11.37
C LEU A 208 12.02 -2.09 -10.33
N TYR A 209 11.04 -2.99 -10.17
CA TYR A 209 11.21 -4.12 -9.26
C TYR A 209 12.27 -5.12 -9.72
N SER A 210 12.39 -5.37 -11.02
CA SER A 210 13.47 -6.22 -11.54
C SER A 210 14.85 -5.62 -11.25
N GLU A 211 15.01 -4.31 -11.37
CA GLU A 211 16.22 -3.60 -10.94
C GLU A 211 16.44 -3.72 -9.43
N MET A 212 15.38 -3.49 -8.64
CA MET A 212 15.41 -3.61 -7.18
C MET A 212 15.94 -4.96 -6.73
N MET A 213 15.51 -6.06 -7.36
CA MET A 213 15.98 -7.41 -7.05
C MET A 213 17.44 -7.67 -7.45
N GLN A 214 17.99 -6.91 -8.40
CA GLN A 214 19.39 -7.03 -8.83
C GLN A 214 20.37 -6.29 -7.92
N THR A 215 19.89 -5.37 -7.08
CA THR A 215 20.75 -4.59 -6.16
C THR A 215 21.44 -5.44 -5.09
N GLY A 216 20.87 -6.60 -4.75
CA GLY A 216 21.34 -7.44 -3.62
C GLY A 216 21.08 -6.83 -2.23
N LYS A 217 20.31 -5.74 -2.15
CA LYS A 217 19.89 -5.13 -0.89
C LYS A 217 18.78 -5.95 -0.23
N ARG A 218 18.67 -5.82 1.10
CA ARG A 218 17.57 -6.36 1.90
C ARG A 218 16.44 -5.33 1.93
N PHE A 219 15.31 -5.65 1.32
CA PHE A 219 14.12 -4.81 1.38
C PHE A 219 13.11 -5.38 2.36
N ILE A 220 12.68 -4.54 3.30
CA ILE A 220 11.66 -4.86 4.29
C ILE A 220 10.52 -3.85 4.14
N GLY A 221 9.33 -4.30 3.74
CA GLY A 221 8.16 -3.43 3.63
C GLY A 221 7.25 -3.61 4.83
N VAL A 222 6.86 -2.54 5.53
CA VAL A 222 6.02 -2.61 6.74
C VAL A 222 4.61 -2.10 6.45
N ILE A 223 3.62 -2.96 6.62
CA ILE A 223 2.20 -2.70 6.37
C ILE A 223 1.52 -2.43 7.72
N LYS A 224 1.47 -1.15 8.11
CA LYS A 224 0.92 -0.66 9.40
C LYS A 224 -0.57 -0.91 9.58
N ASP A 225 -1.33 -0.88 8.48
CA ASP A 225 -2.77 -1.09 8.45
C ASP A 225 -3.15 -2.22 7.50
N LEU A 226 -3.87 -3.21 8.03
CA LEU A 226 -4.34 -4.37 7.29
C LEU A 226 -5.75 -4.19 6.70
N GLY A 227 -6.41 -3.04 6.90
CA GLY A 227 -7.76 -2.77 6.40
C GLY A 227 -7.90 -2.98 4.88
N SER A 228 -6.92 -2.47 4.13
CA SER A 228 -6.80 -2.63 2.67
C SER A 228 -6.07 -3.91 2.24
N SER A 229 -5.52 -4.68 3.19
CA SER A 229 -4.89 -5.96 2.92
C SER A 229 -5.91 -7.05 2.60
N TRP A 230 -5.40 -8.15 2.06
CA TRP A 230 -6.24 -9.28 1.66
C TRP A 230 -6.90 -9.94 2.86
N ALA A 231 -8.05 -10.57 2.64
CA ALA A 231 -8.82 -11.23 3.68
C ALA A 231 -7.95 -12.21 4.50
N ILE A 232 -7.05 -12.95 3.84
CA ILE A 232 -6.15 -13.87 4.53
C ILE A 232 -5.25 -13.17 5.55
N SER A 233 -4.66 -12.01 5.23
CA SER A 233 -3.84 -11.25 6.18
C SER A 233 -4.65 -10.73 7.36
N LYS A 234 -5.88 -10.25 7.10
CA LYS A 234 -6.79 -9.77 8.14
C LYS A 234 -7.21 -10.89 9.09
N TRP A 235 -7.61 -12.03 8.55
CA TRP A 235 -8.00 -13.17 9.37
C TRP A 235 -6.83 -13.76 10.15
N THR A 236 -5.65 -13.91 9.53
CA THR A 236 -4.44 -14.32 10.25
C THR A 236 -4.14 -13.34 11.38
N ALA A 237 -4.22 -12.03 11.14
CA ALA A 237 -4.05 -11.02 12.16
C ALA A 237 -5.04 -11.18 13.33
N MET A 238 -6.28 -11.59 13.07
CA MET A 238 -7.28 -11.87 14.10
C MET A 238 -7.02 -13.19 14.85
N SER A 239 -6.45 -14.20 14.18
CA SER A 239 -6.19 -15.54 14.73
C SER A 239 -4.86 -15.70 15.46
N LEU A 240 -3.96 -14.72 15.40
CA LEU A 240 -2.70 -14.73 16.15
C LEU A 240 -2.91 -14.48 17.64
N GLU A 241 -2.08 -15.09 18.48
CA GLU A 241 -1.89 -14.71 19.87
C GLU A 241 -0.83 -13.61 19.97
N ARG A 242 -0.74 -12.96 21.15
CA ARG A 242 0.27 -11.91 21.37
C ARG A 242 1.67 -12.50 21.34
N GLY A 243 2.60 -11.81 20.67
CA GLY A 243 3.98 -12.24 20.47
C GLY A 243 4.17 -13.20 19.30
N GLU A 244 3.11 -13.68 18.66
CA GLU A 244 3.22 -14.61 17.54
C GLU A 244 3.37 -13.91 16.19
N GLY A 245 4.24 -14.46 15.36
CA GLY A 245 4.35 -14.17 13.94
C GLY A 245 3.93 -15.37 13.09
N PHE A 246 3.28 -15.12 11.95
CA PHE A 246 2.95 -16.17 10.99
C PHE A 246 3.39 -15.78 9.58
N VAL A 247 4.20 -16.65 8.97
CA VAL A 247 4.55 -16.56 7.55
C VAL A 247 3.35 -17.08 6.74
N LEU A 248 2.71 -16.21 5.95
CA LEU A 248 1.45 -16.54 5.26
C LEU A 248 1.65 -17.50 4.10
N CYS A 249 2.42 -17.07 3.11
CA CYS A 249 2.82 -17.79 1.91
C CYS A 249 3.71 -16.88 1.06
N PRO A 250 4.40 -17.42 0.03
CA PRO A 250 5.16 -16.62 -0.90
C PRO A 250 4.30 -15.55 -1.61
N ILE A 251 4.84 -14.35 -1.73
CA ILE A 251 4.22 -13.21 -2.41
C ILE A 251 3.91 -13.54 -3.88
N GLN A 252 4.74 -14.35 -4.53
CA GLN A 252 4.49 -14.79 -5.90
C GLN A 252 3.18 -15.57 -6.03
N GLU A 253 2.93 -16.52 -5.13
CA GLU A 253 1.71 -17.32 -5.13
C GLU A 253 0.48 -16.45 -4.89
N GLN A 254 0.61 -15.49 -3.97
CA GLN A 254 -0.41 -14.49 -3.70
C GLN A 254 -0.79 -13.75 -4.99
N TYR A 255 0.18 -13.15 -5.68
CA TYR A 255 -0.12 -12.37 -6.89
C TYR A 255 -0.58 -13.20 -8.07
N GLN A 256 -0.09 -14.43 -8.24
CA GLN A 256 -0.58 -15.33 -9.28
C GLN A 256 -2.08 -15.62 -9.10
N ARG A 257 -2.53 -15.88 -7.87
CA ARG A 257 -3.95 -16.05 -7.55
C ARG A 257 -4.75 -14.78 -7.82
N ARG A 258 -4.18 -13.60 -7.54
CA ARG A 258 -4.85 -12.30 -7.72
C ARG A 258 -5.04 -11.92 -9.19
N PHE A 259 -4.00 -12.10 -10.00
CA PHE A 259 -3.99 -11.65 -11.39
C PHE A 259 -4.48 -12.73 -12.38
N GLY A 260 -4.77 -13.95 -11.91
CA GLY A 260 -5.45 -14.98 -12.68
C GLY A 260 -4.73 -15.29 -13.97
N ASP A 261 -5.36 -15.05 -15.12
CA ASP A 261 -4.82 -15.36 -16.45
C ASP A 261 -3.98 -14.23 -17.08
N ASN A 262 -3.62 -13.18 -16.34
CA ASN A 262 -2.78 -12.10 -16.89
C ASN A 262 -1.36 -12.60 -17.18
N ARG A 263 -1.16 -13.08 -18.42
CA ARG A 263 0.09 -13.70 -18.87
C ARG A 263 1.31 -12.80 -18.70
N SER A 264 1.20 -11.51 -18.98
CA SER A 264 2.34 -10.58 -18.87
C SER A 264 2.80 -10.45 -17.41
N ILE A 265 1.85 -10.30 -16.47
CA ILE A 265 2.17 -10.15 -15.06
C ILE A 265 2.69 -11.47 -14.50
N ASN A 266 2.02 -12.59 -14.81
CA ASN A 266 2.42 -13.91 -14.30
C ASN A 266 3.79 -14.37 -14.83
N ASN A 267 4.11 -14.07 -16.09
CA ASN A 267 5.44 -14.34 -16.63
C ASN A 267 6.52 -13.57 -15.85
N TRP A 268 6.27 -12.30 -15.54
CA TRP A 268 7.17 -11.51 -14.71
C TRP A 268 7.26 -12.05 -13.28
N ILE A 269 6.13 -12.38 -12.63
CA ILE A 269 6.13 -13.00 -11.30
C ILE A 269 6.97 -14.28 -11.29
N GLY A 270 6.82 -15.13 -12.31
CA GLY A 270 7.60 -16.37 -12.46
C GLY A 270 9.09 -16.15 -12.71
N SER A 271 9.49 -14.93 -13.11
CA SER A 271 10.89 -14.55 -13.32
C SER A 271 11.56 -13.94 -12.09
N LEU A 272 10.79 -13.62 -11.03
CA LEU A 272 11.34 -13.05 -9.81
C LEU A 272 12.30 -14.04 -9.13
N SER A 273 13.53 -13.59 -8.88
CA SER A 273 14.51 -14.32 -8.10
C SER A 273 14.25 -14.16 -6.60
N GLY A 274 14.37 -15.25 -5.85
CA GLY A 274 14.17 -15.25 -4.41
C GLY A 274 12.70 -15.40 -4.01
N GLN A 275 12.47 -15.94 -2.81
CA GLN A 275 11.13 -16.13 -2.26
C GLN A 275 10.85 -14.98 -1.30
N TYR A 276 10.00 -14.04 -1.69
CA TYR A 276 9.49 -13.03 -0.75
C TYR A 276 8.27 -13.58 -0.04
N VAL A 277 8.14 -13.28 1.24
CA VAL A 277 7.03 -13.73 2.06
C VAL A 277 6.37 -12.54 2.74
N ARG A 278 5.05 -12.65 2.95
CA ARG A 278 4.35 -11.78 3.88
C ARG A 278 4.27 -12.45 5.24
N VAL A 279 4.62 -11.72 6.27
CA VAL A 279 4.50 -12.14 7.67
C VAL A 279 3.50 -11.25 8.36
N VAL A 280 2.56 -11.85 9.08
CA VAL A 280 1.66 -11.10 9.96
C VAL A 280 2.15 -11.28 11.37
N TYR A 281 2.25 -10.19 12.12
CA TYR A 281 2.75 -10.19 13.49
C TYR A 281 1.75 -9.49 14.41
N ARG A 282 1.43 -10.13 15.53
CA ARG A 282 0.61 -9.55 16.59
C ARG A 282 1.48 -9.28 17.83
N PRO A 283 1.97 -8.05 18.00
CA PRO A 283 2.73 -7.70 19.19
C PRO A 283 1.89 -7.72 20.46
N ALA A 284 0.77 -6.99 20.42
CA ALA A 284 -0.18 -6.84 21.51
C ALA A 284 -1.62 -6.89 20.96
N GLU A 285 -2.36 -5.78 21.02
CA GLU A 285 -3.76 -5.73 20.54
C GLU A 285 -3.86 -5.60 19.01
N LYS A 286 -3.03 -4.74 18.42
CA LYS A 286 -3.08 -4.43 16.99
C LYS A 286 -1.98 -5.18 16.26
N ALA A 287 -2.36 -6.02 15.30
CA ALA A 287 -1.44 -6.69 14.40
C ALA A 287 -1.07 -5.80 13.21
N PHE A 288 0.11 -6.03 12.65
CA PHE A 288 0.58 -5.48 11.39
C PHE A 288 1.19 -6.59 10.53
N ALA A 289 1.58 -6.27 9.31
CA ALA A 289 2.32 -7.22 8.48
C ALA A 289 3.61 -6.60 7.96
N PHE A 290 4.55 -7.44 7.56
CA PHE A 290 5.72 -7.01 6.81
C PHE A 290 6.05 -7.99 5.69
N GLU A 291 6.82 -7.53 4.72
CA GLU A 291 7.30 -8.31 3.59
C GLU A 291 8.81 -8.25 3.52
N CYS A 292 9.44 -9.40 3.32
CA CYS A 292 10.88 -9.52 3.12
C CYS A 292 11.20 -10.76 2.30
N ALA A 293 12.43 -10.86 1.82
CA ALA A 293 12.95 -12.13 1.32
C ALA A 293 12.97 -13.14 2.48
N LEU A 294 12.59 -14.39 2.21
CA LEU A 294 12.57 -15.46 3.21
C LEU A 294 13.96 -15.71 3.82
N ALA A 295 15.01 -15.55 3.02
CA ALA A 295 16.38 -15.67 3.48
C ALA A 295 16.79 -14.59 4.49
N ASP A 296 16.13 -13.42 4.44
CA ASP A 296 16.38 -12.29 5.33
C ASP A 296 15.37 -12.23 6.49
N LEU A 297 14.51 -13.24 6.65
CA LEU A 297 13.43 -13.22 7.64
C LEU A 297 13.96 -13.09 9.08
N SER A 298 15.00 -13.84 9.44
CA SER A 298 15.64 -13.73 10.77
C SER A 298 16.16 -12.32 11.04
N TYR A 299 16.84 -11.73 10.05
CA TYR A 299 17.34 -10.36 10.14
C TYR A 299 16.18 -9.36 10.28
N ALA A 300 15.13 -9.50 9.46
CA ALA A 300 13.98 -8.60 9.48
C ALA A 300 13.24 -8.64 10.83
N VAL A 301 13.02 -9.83 11.40
CA VAL A 301 12.39 -9.99 12.72
C VAL A 301 13.25 -9.35 13.82
N SER A 302 14.56 -9.63 13.84
CA SER A 302 15.49 -9.03 14.80
C SER A 302 15.50 -7.50 14.68
N PHE A 303 15.53 -6.96 13.46
CA PHE A 303 15.44 -5.52 13.22
C PHE A 303 14.15 -4.91 13.75
N LEU A 304 12.99 -5.47 13.37
CA LEU A 304 11.69 -4.95 13.81
C LEU A 304 11.53 -4.97 15.33
N ARG A 305 12.13 -5.97 16.01
CA ARG A 305 12.16 -6.04 17.48
C ARG A 305 13.08 -4.98 18.10
N GLN A 306 14.25 -4.75 17.52
CA GLN A 306 15.25 -3.81 18.07
C GLN A 306 14.90 -2.33 17.77
N ASP A 307 14.22 -2.04 16.66
CA ASP A 307 13.77 -0.70 16.28
C ASP A 307 12.32 -0.42 16.70
N ALA A 308 11.68 -1.28 17.49
CA ALA A 308 10.28 -1.11 17.89
C ALA A 308 10.06 0.20 18.67
N SER A 309 9.04 0.96 18.29
CA SER A 309 8.61 2.15 19.04
C SER A 309 8.22 1.79 20.48
N PRO A 310 8.56 2.62 21.48
CA PRO A 310 8.15 2.38 22.88
C PRO A 310 6.64 2.59 23.12
N THR A 311 5.89 3.02 22.09
CA THR A 311 4.47 3.33 22.20
C THR A 311 3.63 2.05 22.27
N ILE A 312 2.91 1.88 23.38
CA ILE A 312 2.03 0.74 23.62
C ILE A 312 0.99 0.63 22.48
N ASN A 313 0.89 -0.56 21.86
CA ASN A 313 0.03 -0.88 20.71
C ASN A 313 0.41 -0.25 19.36
N HIS A 314 1.58 0.38 19.27
CA HIS A 314 2.11 1.00 18.05
C HIS A 314 3.56 0.55 17.81
N GLU A 315 3.78 -0.77 17.73
CA GLU A 315 5.12 -1.36 17.52
C GLU A 315 5.56 -1.29 16.05
N ILE A 316 5.48 -0.10 15.48
CA ILE A 316 6.08 0.22 14.19
C ILE A 316 7.57 0.56 14.43
N PRO A 317 8.46 0.27 13.49
CA PRO A 317 9.86 0.71 13.58
C PRO A 317 9.98 2.22 13.76
N LEU A 318 10.74 2.65 14.76
CA LEU A 318 10.98 4.04 15.12
C LEU A 318 11.53 4.85 13.94
N LEU A 319 12.36 4.25 13.10
CA LEU A 319 12.87 4.91 11.90
C LEU A 319 11.75 5.28 10.92
N LEU A 320 10.74 4.43 10.74
CA LEU A 320 9.57 4.75 9.90
C LEU A 320 8.71 5.85 10.51
N GLU A 321 8.50 5.81 11.83
CA GLU A 321 7.78 6.89 12.52
C GLU A 321 8.51 8.23 12.40
N THR A 322 9.84 8.20 12.44
CA THR A 322 10.69 9.39 12.35
C THR A 322 10.61 10.03 10.97
N VAL A 323 10.69 9.23 9.89
CA VAL A 323 10.61 9.78 8.52
C VAL A 323 9.21 10.32 8.21
N ASP A 324 8.14 9.61 8.60
CA ASP A 324 6.76 10.08 8.45
C ASP A 324 6.55 11.41 9.20
N TRP A 325 7.04 11.52 10.44
CA TRP A 325 6.97 12.74 11.23
C TRP A 325 7.68 13.92 10.57
N HIS A 326 8.90 13.70 10.07
CA HIS A 326 9.68 14.75 9.40
C HIS A 326 9.02 15.23 8.10
N LEU A 327 8.50 14.31 7.29
CA LEU A 327 7.83 14.64 6.03
C LEU A 327 6.52 15.39 6.28
N ARG A 328 5.73 14.97 7.27
CA ARG A 328 4.48 15.67 7.64
C ARG A 328 4.71 17.04 8.26
N GLY A 329 5.69 17.17 9.16
CA GLY A 329 6.02 18.43 9.82
C GLY A 329 6.45 19.54 8.86
N SER A 330 6.89 19.17 7.65
CA SER A 330 7.35 20.07 6.59
C SER A 330 6.25 20.42 5.57
N ASN A 331 5.06 19.84 5.69
CA ASN A 331 4.07 19.83 4.60
C ASN A 331 3.20 21.10 4.57
N ASN A 332 3.56 22.04 3.70
CA ASN A 332 2.77 23.24 3.36
C ASN A 332 1.94 23.08 2.06
N SER A 333 1.55 21.86 1.73
CA SER A 333 0.94 21.49 0.44
C SER A 333 -0.23 22.37 0.00
N GLN A 334 -1.12 22.75 0.91
CA GLN A 334 -2.26 23.60 0.55
C GLN A 334 -1.85 25.02 0.16
N ALA A 335 -0.86 25.59 0.84
CA ALA A 335 -0.32 26.91 0.49
C ALA A 335 0.41 26.86 -0.86
N ILE A 336 1.17 25.79 -1.12
CA ILE A 336 1.84 25.56 -2.40
C ILE A 336 0.82 25.40 -3.52
N LYS A 337 -0.21 24.56 -3.32
CA LYS A 337 -1.33 24.39 -4.28
C LYS A 337 -2.00 25.72 -4.59
N HIS A 338 -2.31 26.51 -3.57
CA HIS A 338 -2.95 27.81 -3.75
C HIS A 338 -2.08 28.79 -4.53
N SER A 339 -0.77 28.88 -4.22
CA SER A 339 0.17 29.73 -4.96
C SER A 339 0.33 29.29 -6.42
N PHE A 340 0.41 27.98 -6.66
CA PHE A 340 0.53 27.40 -8.00
C PHE A 340 -0.71 27.71 -8.86
N ILE A 341 -1.90 27.45 -8.32
CA ILE A 341 -3.17 27.78 -8.98
C ILE A 341 -3.27 29.28 -9.25
N SER A 342 -2.92 30.13 -8.28
CA SER A 342 -2.97 31.59 -8.42
C SER A 342 -2.08 32.09 -9.57
N GLU A 343 -0.90 31.50 -9.74
CA GLU A 343 0.00 31.86 -10.84
C GLU A 343 -0.56 31.44 -12.21
N ILE A 344 -1.18 30.27 -12.30
CA ILE A 344 -1.90 29.86 -13.51
C ILE A 344 -3.06 30.83 -13.79
N GLN A 345 -3.85 31.19 -12.77
CA GLN A 345 -4.98 32.10 -12.93
C GLN A 345 -4.57 33.50 -13.40
N ARG A 346 -3.42 34.01 -12.95
CA ARG A 346 -2.86 35.29 -13.43
C ARG A 346 -2.55 35.26 -14.92
N ASN A 347 -2.03 34.15 -15.42
CA ASN A 347 -1.66 33.98 -16.83
C ASN A 347 -2.86 33.59 -17.70
N ASN A 348 -3.76 32.75 -17.18
CA ASN A 348 -5.00 32.32 -17.83
C ASN A 348 -6.02 31.83 -16.79
N TYR A 349 -6.90 32.75 -16.37
CA TYR A 349 -7.91 32.51 -15.33
C TYR A 349 -8.72 31.23 -15.54
N ARG A 350 -9.17 30.98 -16.78
CA ARG A 350 -10.02 29.83 -17.12
C ARG A 350 -9.31 28.49 -16.98
N MET A 351 -7.99 28.48 -17.10
CA MET A 351 -7.16 27.27 -17.00
C MET A 351 -6.67 27.00 -15.58
N GLY A 352 -6.78 27.98 -14.67
CA GLY A 352 -6.45 27.85 -13.25
C GLY A 352 -7.66 27.57 -12.37
N VAL A 353 -8.75 27.05 -12.93
CA VAL A 353 -9.92 26.61 -12.17
C VAL A 353 -9.69 25.17 -11.73
N ASP A 354 -9.72 24.90 -10.40
CA ASP A 354 -9.76 23.53 -9.90
C ASP A 354 -11.12 22.94 -10.27
N ILE A 355 -11.09 21.97 -11.18
CA ILE A 355 -12.29 21.43 -11.82
C ILE A 355 -13.12 20.56 -10.88
N THR A 356 -12.53 20.11 -9.79
CA THR A 356 -13.19 19.25 -8.78
C THR A 356 -13.98 20.07 -7.75
N ASN A 357 -13.79 21.39 -7.72
CA ASN A 357 -14.51 22.30 -6.83
C ASN A 357 -15.66 22.98 -7.58
N GLU A 358 -16.88 22.48 -7.40
CA GLU A 358 -18.11 23.02 -8.00
C GLU A 358 -18.33 24.52 -7.74
N GLY A 359 -17.78 25.06 -6.64
CA GLY A 359 -17.87 26.48 -6.31
C GLY A 359 -17.17 27.40 -7.32
N ASN A 360 -16.24 26.88 -8.11
CA ASN A 360 -15.49 27.66 -9.10
C ASN A 360 -16.28 27.91 -10.41
N TYR A 361 -17.44 27.28 -10.59
CA TYR A 361 -18.26 27.36 -11.79
C TYR A 361 -19.58 28.12 -11.59
N ARG A 362 -19.76 28.72 -10.42
CA ARG A 362 -20.86 29.64 -10.09
C ARG A 362 -20.41 31.07 -10.33
#